data_AF-X1DMQ7-F1
#
_entry.id   AF-X1DMQ7-F1
#
_cell.length_a   1.000
_cell.length_b   1.000
_cell.length_c   1.000
_cell.angle_alpha   90.00
_cell.angle_beta   90.00
_cell.angle_gamma   90.00
#
_symmetry.space_group_name_H-M   'P 1'
#
loop_
_entity.id
_entity.type
_entity.pdbx_description
1 polymer ?
#
loop_
_entity_poly.entity_id
_entity_poly.type
_entity_poly.pdbx_seq_one_letter_code
_entity_poly.pdbx_strand_id
1 'polypeptide(L)' 'ISGGIVDSFSMVSLKRFLESKYKISIPDEKATPEAFDSVDKIYELVKEFVKE' A
#
# COMPACT_ATOMS: atom_id res chain seq x y z
N ILE A 1 -8.71 21.70 -2.11
CA ILE A 1 -8.11 20.71 -3.05
C ILE A 1 -6.78 20.30 -2.44
N SER A 2 -6.82 19.38 -1.50
CA SER A 2 -5.65 18.61 -1.06
C SER A 2 -5.99 17.17 -1.42
N GLY A 3 -5.97 16.91 -2.72
CA GLY A 3 -6.30 15.63 -3.31
C GLY A 3 -5.11 14.71 -3.08
N GLY A 4 -5.14 13.96 -1.98
CA GLY A 4 -4.31 12.78 -1.87
C GLY A 4 -4.61 11.88 -3.06
N ILE A 5 -3.56 11.34 -3.69
CA ILE A 5 -3.64 10.51 -4.91
C ILE A 5 -4.48 9.23 -4.66
N VAL A 6 -4.72 8.91 -3.40
CA VAL A 6 -5.47 7.73 -2.93
C VAL A 6 -6.86 8.10 -2.43
N ASP A 7 -7.85 7.93 -3.31
CA ASP A 7 -9.23 7.70 -2.93
C ASP A 7 -9.36 6.33 -2.27
N SER A 8 -10.29 6.14 -1.33
CA SER A 8 -10.41 4.91 -0.52
C SER A 8 -10.48 3.62 -1.36
N PHE A 9 -11.02 3.70 -2.59
CA PHE A 9 -11.06 2.59 -3.54
C PHE A 9 -9.70 2.25 -4.17
N SER A 10 -8.90 3.27 -4.47
CA SER A 10 -7.56 3.12 -5.06
C SER A 10 -6.61 2.44 -4.09
N MET A 11 -6.72 2.74 -2.79
CA MET A 11 -5.89 2.14 -1.74
C MET A 11 -6.14 0.64 -1.58
N VAL A 12 -7.42 0.22 -1.56
CA VAL A 12 -7.79 -1.21 -1.47
C VAL A 12 -7.35 -1.97 -2.72
N SER A 13 -7.49 -1.36 -3.89
CA SER A 13 -7.05 -1.94 -5.16
C SER A 13 -5.53 -2.13 -5.19
N LEU A 14 -4.77 -1.13 -4.76
CA LEU A 14 -3.31 -1.18 -4.66
C LEU A 14 -2.85 -2.22 -3.63
N LYS A 15 -3.44 -2.22 -2.43
CA LYS A 15 -3.16 -3.23 -1.40
C LYS A 15 -3.34 -4.63 -1.96
N ARG A 16 -4.52 -4.96 -2.51
CA ARG A 16 -4.79 -6.29 -3.08
C ARG A 16 -3.85 -6.66 -4.22
N PHE A 17 -3.50 -5.69 -5.06
CA PHE A 17 -2.55 -5.91 -6.14
C PHE A 17 -1.17 -6.29 -5.61
N LEU A 18 -0.65 -5.59 -4.61
CA LEU A 18 0.65 -5.86 -3.99
C LEU A 18 0.65 -7.21 -3.29
N GLU A 19 -0.40 -7.53 -2.53
CA GLU A 19 -0.57 -8.83 -1.86
C GLU A 19 -0.58 -9.99 -2.87
N SER A 20 -1.33 -9.85 -3.98
CA SER A 20 -1.38 -10.88 -5.01
C SER A 20 -0.06 -11.01 -5.78
N LYS A 21 0.56 -9.88 -6.14
CA LYS A 21 1.78 -9.84 -6.96
C LYS A 21 3.00 -10.37 -6.21
N TYR A 22 3.17 -9.96 -4.94
CA TYR A 22 4.32 -10.31 -4.13
C TYR A 22 4.05 -11.44 -3.14
N LYS A 23 2.83 -12.01 -3.14
CA LYS A 23 2.40 -13.06 -2.20
C LYS A 23 2.56 -12.66 -0.74
N ILE A 24 2.48 -11.36 -0.45
CA ILE A 24 2.55 -10.78 0.90
C ILE A 24 1.14 -10.56 1.46
N SER A 25 1.06 -10.36 2.77
CA SER A 25 -0.19 -10.00 3.45
C SER A 25 0.05 -8.71 4.23
N ILE A 26 -0.64 -7.63 3.85
CA ILE A 26 -0.47 -6.32 4.46
C ILE A 26 -1.65 -6.11 5.43
N PRO A 27 -1.42 -6.06 6.74
CA PRO A 27 -2.51 -5.86 7.70
C PRO A 27 -3.17 -4.49 7.49
N ASP A 28 -4.51 -4.43 7.64
CA ASP A 28 -5.29 -3.21 7.44
C ASP A 28 -4.83 -2.06 8.36
N GLU A 29 -4.29 -2.37 9.55
CA GLU A 29 -3.71 -1.39 10.47
C GLU A 29 -2.48 -0.66 9.89
N LYS A 30 -1.72 -1.34 9.02
CA LYS A 30 -0.58 -0.76 8.29
C LYS A 30 -1.02 -0.12 6.97
N ALA A 31 -2.22 -0.46 6.50
CA ALA A 31 -2.78 0.04 5.27
C ALA A 31 -3.45 1.41 5.47
N THR A 32 -2.66 2.41 5.87
CA THR A 32 -3.15 3.77 6.10
C THR A 32 -2.96 4.65 4.85
N PRO A 33 -3.81 5.68 4.65
CA PRO A 33 -3.63 6.60 3.53
C PRO A 33 -2.23 7.24 3.52
N GLU A 34 -1.64 7.47 4.69
CA GLU A 34 -0.27 7.96 4.82
C GLU A 34 0.77 6.99 4.28
N ALA A 35 0.58 5.67 4.42
CA ALA A 35 1.47 4.65 3.87
C ALA A 35 1.33 4.50 2.35
N PHE A 36 0.16 4.87 1.80
CA PHE A 36 -0.13 4.87 0.36
C PHE A 36 -0.06 6.26 -0.30
N ASP A 37 0.39 7.27 0.45
CA ASP A 37 0.45 8.67 0.03
C ASP A 37 1.50 8.92 -1.07
N SER A 38 2.57 8.14 -1.09
CA SER A 38 3.67 8.27 -2.05
C SER A 38 4.22 6.90 -2.45
N VAL A 39 4.69 6.79 -3.69
CA VAL A 39 5.28 5.56 -4.24
C VAL A 39 6.44 5.06 -3.38
N ASP A 40 7.24 5.98 -2.82
CA ASP A 40 8.37 5.67 -1.93
C ASP A 40 7.91 4.94 -0.65
N LYS A 41 6.84 5.43 -0.02
CA LYS A 41 6.28 4.80 1.19
C LYS A 41 5.67 3.44 0.89
N ILE A 42 5.00 3.30 -0.26
CA ILE A 42 4.46 2.02 -0.72
C ILE A 42 5.60 1.03 -0.94
N TYR A 43 6.69 1.47 -1.55
CA TYR A 43 7.87 0.63 -1.79
C TYR A 43 8.48 0.15 -0.47
N GLU A 44 8.74 1.05 0.47
CA GLU A 44 9.30 0.68 1.77
C GLU A 44 8.35 -0.25 2.54
N LEU A 45 7.03 0.01 2.51
CA LEU A 45 6.02 -0.87 3.09
C LEU A 45 6.12 -2.28 2.49
N VAL A 46 6.07 -2.40 1.16
CA VAL A 46 6.13 -3.70 0.47
C VAL A 46 7.44 -4.41 0.78
N LYS A 47 8.55 -3.70 0.82
CA LYS A 47 9.88 -4.23 1.13
C LYS A 47 9.99 -4.77 2.55
N GLU A 48 9.27 -4.21 3.53
CA GLU A 48 9.22 -4.78 4.89
C GLU A 48 8.52 -6.15 4.93
N PHE A 49 7.53 -6.38 4.06
CA PHE A 49 6.77 -7.63 4.01
C PHE A 49 7.33 -8.66 3.01
N VAL A 50 8.02 -8.20 1.96
CA VAL A 50 8.77 -9.03 1.03
C VAL A 50 10.13 -9.32 1.68
N LYS A 51 10.18 -10.35 2.53
CA LYS A 51 11.45 -10.96 2.93
C LYS A 51 11.91 -11.92 1.85
N GLU A 52 13.07 -11.64 1.28
CA GLU A 52 13.86 -12.61 0.49
C GLU A 52 14.44 -13.71 1.40
#